data_AF-A0A9P6BJ49-F1
#
_entry.id   AF-A0A9P6BJ49-F1
#
_cell.length_a   1.000
_cell.length_b   1.000
_cell.length_c   1.000
_cell.angle_alpha   90.00
_cell.angle_beta   90.00
_cell.angle_gamma   90.00
#
_symmetry.space_group_name_H-M   'P 1'
#
loop_
_entity.id
_entity.type
_entity.pdbx_description
1 polymer ?
#
loop_
_entity_poly.entity_id
_entity_poly.type
_entity_poly.pdbx_seq_one_letter_code
_entity_poly.pdbx_strand_id
1 'polypeptide(L)'
;MEDAHTTLLEVENAKGTAFFAVYDGHGGPNIAKYSGEGLHKRIIADHAFTKGDYRSAIKNGFLEMDRALRHDPEYGSDSSGCTAITATITDKNILFVGNAGDSRAVLGSDGASIALSNDHKPVNK
;
A
#
# COMPACT_ATOMS: atom_id res chain seq x y z
N MET A 1 -0.39 19.72 4.44
CA MET A 1 -1.05 18.40 4.49
C MET A 1 -0.08 17.41 3.86
N GLU A 2 0.39 16.42 4.62
CA GLU A 2 1.41 15.45 4.18
C GLU A 2 0.80 14.10 3.77
N ASP A 3 -0.42 13.80 4.23
CA ASP A 3 -1.14 12.59 3.87
C ASP A 3 -1.53 12.52 2.39
N ALA A 4 -1.58 11.28 1.89
CA ALA A 4 -2.16 10.92 0.60
C ALA A 4 -3.02 9.66 0.72
N HIS A 5 -3.81 9.37 -0.32
CA HIS A 5 -4.60 8.14 -0.38
C HIS A 5 -4.79 7.68 -1.84
N THR A 6 -5.17 6.42 -1.99
CA THR A 6 -5.58 5.83 -3.27
C THR A 6 -6.94 5.16 -3.09
N THR A 7 -7.88 5.41 -4.01
CA THR A 7 -9.22 4.80 -4.00
C THR A 7 -9.57 4.36 -5.41
N LEU A 8 -9.50 3.06 -5.68
CA LEU A 8 -9.80 2.45 -6.97
C LEU A 8 -10.86 1.37 -6.78
N LEU A 9 -12.07 1.62 -7.29
CA LEU A 9 -13.17 0.64 -7.25
C LEU A 9 -12.96 -0.51 -8.24
N GLU A 10 -12.24 -0.23 -9.32
CA GLU A 10 -11.74 -1.24 -10.24
C GLU A 10 -10.34 -0.83 -10.68
N VAL A 11 -9.42 -1.78 -10.58
CA VAL A 11 -8.02 -1.58 -10.88
C VAL A 11 -7.76 -1.87 -12.36
N GLU A 12 -7.00 -1.00 -13.02
CA GLU A 12 -6.64 -1.19 -14.42
C GLU A 12 -5.90 -2.53 -14.62
N ASN A 13 -6.28 -3.29 -15.65
CA ASN A 13 -5.76 -4.63 -15.95
C ASN A 13 -6.03 -5.71 -14.87
N ALA A 14 -6.89 -5.43 -13.89
CA ALA A 14 -7.34 -6.40 -12.88
C ALA A 14 -8.86 -6.25 -12.62
N LYS A 15 -9.66 -6.66 -13.61
CA LYS A 15 -11.13 -6.56 -13.56
C LYS A 15 -11.71 -7.19 -12.28
N GLY A 16 -12.68 -6.52 -11.66
CA GLY A 16 -13.29 -6.98 -10.41
C GLY A 16 -12.39 -6.88 -9.17
N THR A 17 -11.19 -6.32 -9.29
CA THR A 17 -10.31 -6.05 -8.14
C THR A 17 -10.39 -4.57 -7.77
N ALA A 18 -10.63 -4.29 -6.48
CA ALA A 18 -10.56 -2.95 -5.91
C ALA A 18 -9.29 -2.77 -5.09
N PHE A 19 -8.78 -1.54 -5.02
CA PHE A 19 -7.59 -1.18 -4.25
C PHE A 19 -7.81 0.13 -3.48
N PHE A 20 -7.47 0.12 -2.20
CA PHE A 20 -7.51 1.28 -1.32
C PHE A 20 -6.20 1.41 -0.58
N ALA A 21 -5.77 2.63 -0.30
CA ALA A 21 -4.59 2.86 0.52
C ALA A 21 -4.60 4.23 1.19
N VAL A 22 -3.93 4.32 2.33
CA VAL A 22 -3.61 5.57 3.03
C VAL A 22 -2.10 5.62 3.26
N TYR A 23 -1.54 6.81 3.09
CA TYR A 23 -0.12 7.10 3.26
C TYR A 23 0.01 8.31 4.18
N ASP A 24 0.57 8.11 5.36
CA ASP A 24 0.83 9.16 6.34
C ASP A 24 2.27 9.66 6.12
N GLY A 25 2.40 10.86 5.55
CA GLY A 25 3.69 11.46 5.18
C GLY A 25 4.40 12.06 6.40
N HIS A 26 5.72 12.02 6.40
CA HIS A 26 6.55 12.67 7.41
C HIS A 26 7.80 13.28 6.79
N GLY A 27 8.16 14.48 7.25
CA GLY A 27 9.32 15.21 6.72
C GLY A 27 9.07 15.82 5.34
N GLY A 28 7.81 15.85 4.88
CA GLY A 28 7.37 16.35 3.59
C GLY A 28 6.25 15.51 2.97
N PRO A 29 5.47 16.06 2.02
CA PRO A 29 4.34 15.37 1.38
C PRO A 29 4.73 14.49 0.18
N ASN A 30 5.99 14.58 -0.27
CA ASN A 30 6.38 14.10 -1.60
C ASN A 30 6.32 12.57 -1.69
N ILE A 31 6.85 11.85 -0.70
CA ILE A 31 6.86 10.38 -0.74
C ILE A 31 5.45 9.79 -0.57
N ALA A 32 4.58 10.43 0.23
CA ALA A 32 3.19 10.02 0.34
C ALA A 32 2.45 10.16 -1.01
N LYS A 33 2.64 11.27 -1.72
CA LYS A 33 2.04 11.50 -3.05
C LYS A 33 2.60 10.53 -4.09
N TYR A 34 3.92 10.37 -4.16
CA TYR A 34 4.60 9.42 -5.04
C TYR A 34 4.05 8.00 -4.82
N SER A 35 3.91 7.59 -3.56
CA SER A 35 3.32 6.30 -3.15
C SER A 35 1.87 6.16 -3.61
N GLY A 36 1.05 7.19 -3.40
CA GLY A 36 -0.36 7.21 -3.82
C GLY A 36 -0.58 7.04 -5.32
N GLU A 37 0.35 7.54 -6.14
CA GLU A 37 0.28 7.45 -7.60
C GLU A 37 0.87 6.15 -8.17
N GLY A 38 1.78 5.50 -7.44
CA GLY A 38 2.63 4.44 -7.98
C GLY A 38 2.45 3.04 -7.36
N LEU A 39 2.16 2.93 -6.06
CA LEU A 39 2.26 1.66 -5.35
C LEU A 39 1.35 0.58 -5.93
N HIS A 40 0.08 0.92 -6.16
CA HIS A 40 -0.90 -0.01 -6.75
C HIS A 40 -0.42 -0.56 -8.10
N LYS A 41 0.10 0.31 -8.99
CA LYS A 41 0.60 -0.06 -10.32
C LYS A 41 1.69 -1.14 -10.23
N ARG A 42 2.62 -1.00 -9.28
CA ARG A 42 3.70 -1.96 -9.06
C ARG A 42 3.18 -3.30 -8.53
N ILE A 43 2.21 -3.27 -7.61
CA ILE A 43 1.58 -4.49 -7.08
C ILE A 43 0.89 -5.28 -8.20
N ILE A 44 0.14 -4.60 -9.07
CA ILE A 44 -0.63 -5.25 -10.16
C ILE A 44 0.28 -5.78 -11.26
N ALA A 45 1.35 -5.04 -11.58
CA ALA A 45 2.31 -5.44 -12.61
C ALA A 45 3.19 -6.62 -12.18
N ASP A 46 3.24 -6.95 -10.89
CA ASP A 46 4.04 -8.06 -10.39
C ASP A 46 3.49 -9.41 -10.89
N HIS A 47 4.38 -10.29 -11.34
CA HIS A 47 4.01 -11.59 -11.88
C HIS A 47 3.39 -12.54 -10.84
N ALA A 48 3.60 -12.32 -9.54
CA ALA A 48 2.88 -13.05 -8.50
C ALA A 48 1.38 -12.68 -8.49
N PHE A 49 1.04 -11.43 -8.85
CA PHE A 49 -0.34 -10.97 -8.92
C PHE A 49 -1.13 -11.75 -9.97
N THR A 50 -0.57 -11.91 -11.16
CA THR A 50 -1.20 -12.66 -12.26
C THR A 50 -1.37 -14.15 -11.95
N LYS A 51 -0.54 -14.69 -11.05
CA LYS A 51 -0.63 -16.05 -10.53
C LYS A 51 -1.61 -16.19 -9.35
N GLY A 52 -2.20 -15.09 -8.88
CA GLY A 52 -3.07 -15.06 -7.70
C GLY A 52 -2.33 -15.16 -6.36
N ASP A 53 -1.00 -15.02 -6.36
CA ASP A 53 -0.21 -14.88 -5.14
C ASP A 53 -0.11 -13.41 -4.72
N TYR A 54 -1.25 -12.89 -4.25
CA TYR A 54 -1.40 -11.49 -3.86
C TYR A 54 -0.50 -11.09 -2.70
N ARG A 55 -0.14 -12.01 -1.80
CA ARG A 55 0.76 -11.72 -0.67
C ARG A 55 2.16 -11.38 -1.18
N SER A 56 2.70 -12.21 -2.07
CA SER A 56 3.99 -11.94 -2.69
C SER A 56 3.93 -10.68 -3.56
N ALA A 57 2.86 -10.50 -4.34
CA ALA A 57 2.68 -9.30 -5.16
C ALA A 57 2.69 -8.00 -4.35
N ILE A 58 1.95 -7.97 -3.24
CA ILE A 58 1.93 -6.81 -2.33
C ILE A 58 3.33 -6.56 -1.77
N LYS A 59 3.99 -7.60 -1.23
CA LYS A 59 5.35 -7.46 -0.70
C LYS A 59 6.34 -6.94 -1.75
N ASN A 60 6.31 -7.52 -2.95
CA ASN A 60 7.19 -7.13 -4.05
C ASN A 60 6.89 -5.69 -4.50
N GLY A 61 5.63 -5.31 -4.60
CA GLY A 61 5.23 -3.95 -4.97
C GLY A 61 5.76 -2.89 -3.99
N PHE A 62 5.71 -3.16 -2.67
CA PHE A 62 6.33 -2.28 -1.67
C PHE A 62 7.84 -2.18 -1.85
N LEU A 63 8.53 -3.31 -1.98
CA LEU A 63 9.99 -3.33 -2.15
C LEU A 63 10.43 -2.64 -3.45
N GLU A 64 9.68 -2.84 -4.53
CA GLU A 64 9.95 -2.21 -5.81
C GLU A 64 9.63 -0.71 -5.80
N MET A 65 8.61 -0.28 -5.04
CA MET A 65 8.33 1.13 -4.85
C MET A 65 9.48 1.84 -4.14
N ASP A 66 10.00 1.27 -3.04
CA ASP A 66 11.15 1.82 -2.32
C ASP A 66 12.42 1.85 -3.18
N ARG A 67 12.67 0.79 -3.97
CA ARG A 67 13.79 0.75 -4.91
C ARG A 67 13.66 1.81 -5.98
N ALA A 68 12.48 1.94 -6.59
CA ALA A 68 12.27 2.94 -7.64
C ALA A 68 12.45 4.35 -7.09
N LEU A 69 11.89 4.62 -5.90
CA LEU A 69 12.04 5.89 -5.22
C LEU A 69 13.52 6.24 -4.98
N ARG A 70 14.31 5.29 -4.47
CA ARG A 70 15.75 5.49 -4.22
C ARG A 70 16.55 5.86 -5.45
N HIS A 71 16.15 5.38 -6.63
CA HIS A 71 16.85 5.64 -7.90
C HIS A 71 16.18 6.73 -8.73
N ASP A 72 15.11 7.35 -8.23
CA ASP A 72 14.42 8.43 -8.91
C ASP A 72 15.27 9.71 -8.83
N PRO A 73 15.58 10.38 -9.95
CA PRO A 73 16.43 11.57 -9.95
C PRO A 73 15.79 12.77 -9.25
N GLU A 74 14.45 12.83 -9.19
CA GLU A 74 13.72 13.92 -8.54
C GLU A 74 13.52 13.62 -7.05
N TYR A 75 13.14 12.38 -6.72
CA TYR A 75 12.71 12.02 -5.36
C TYR A 75 13.77 11.26 -4.54
N GLY A 76 14.82 10.70 -5.15
CA GLY A 76 15.80 9.85 -4.45
C GLY A 76 16.69 10.59 -3.44
N SER A 77 16.71 11.93 -3.49
CA SER A 77 17.38 12.80 -2.51
C SER A 77 16.41 13.47 -1.52
N ASP A 78 15.11 13.21 -1.65
CA ASP A 78 14.09 13.72 -0.73
C ASP A 78 14.23 13.00 0.63
N SER A 79 14.22 13.79 1.71
CA SER A 79 14.35 13.27 3.07
C SER A 79 13.01 12.88 3.72
N SER A 80 11.89 13.12 3.03
CA SER A 80 10.57 12.71 3.50
C SER A 80 10.37 11.21 3.35
N GLY A 81 9.39 10.70 4.07
CA GLY A 81 8.93 9.33 3.99
C GLY A 81 7.43 9.27 4.20
N CYS A 82 6.87 8.07 4.15
CA CYS A 82 5.49 7.86 4.54
C CYS A 82 5.27 6.46 5.12
N THR A 83 4.20 6.30 5.88
CA THR A 83 3.60 4.97 6.08
C THR A 83 2.91 4.51 4.79
N ALA A 84 2.50 3.25 4.75
CA ALA A 84 1.56 2.76 3.75
C ALA A 84 0.72 1.62 4.33
N ILE A 85 -0.59 1.81 4.39
CA ILE A 85 -1.57 0.75 4.67
C ILE A 85 -2.42 0.56 3.41
N THR A 86 -2.46 -0.66 2.88
CA THR A 86 -3.20 -1.00 1.65
C THR A 86 -4.27 -2.05 1.92
N ALA A 87 -5.33 -2.02 1.12
CA ALA A 87 -6.42 -2.99 1.13
C ALA A 87 -6.78 -3.34 -0.32
N THR A 88 -6.50 -4.59 -0.72
CA THR A 88 -6.84 -5.12 -2.04
C THR A 88 -7.99 -6.12 -1.89
N ILE A 89 -9.11 -5.85 -2.56
CA ILE A 89 -10.25 -6.78 -2.63
C ILE A 89 -10.22 -7.41 -4.01
N THR A 90 -9.98 -8.72 -4.09
CA THR A 90 -9.88 -9.44 -5.37
C THR A 90 -11.25 -9.69 -5.99
N ASP A 91 -11.27 -10.08 -7.26
CA ASP A 91 -12.45 -10.60 -7.98
C ASP A 91 -13.17 -11.75 -7.26
N LYS A 92 -12.45 -12.52 -6.45
CA LYS A 92 -12.98 -13.59 -5.58
C LYS A 92 -13.50 -13.12 -4.20
N ASN A 93 -13.66 -11.81 -4.00
CA ASN A 93 -14.06 -11.20 -2.72
C ASN A 93 -13.13 -11.53 -1.53
N ILE A 94 -11.82 -11.70 -1.80
CA ILE A 94 -10.82 -11.91 -0.76
C ILE A 94 -10.12 -10.58 -0.49
N LEU A 95 -10.08 -10.18 0.78
CA LEU A 95 -9.38 -8.99 1.24
C LEU A 95 -7.94 -9.31 1.65
N PHE A 96 -6.98 -8.62 1.04
CA PHE A 96 -5.57 -8.63 1.44
C PHE A 96 -5.16 -7.25 1.95
N VAL A 97 -4.44 -7.23 3.08
CA VAL A 97 -3.90 -6.00 3.67
C VAL A 97 -2.38 -6.04 3.68
N GLY A 98 -1.75 -4.97 3.21
CA GLY A 98 -0.31 -4.71 3.36
C GLY A 98 -0.10 -3.53 4.31
N ASN A 99 0.86 -3.65 5.24
CA ASN A 99 1.21 -2.58 6.17
C ASN A 99 2.72 -2.33 6.20
N ALA A 100 3.10 -1.06 6.12
CA ALA A 100 4.44 -0.58 6.45
C ALA A 100 4.32 0.74 7.22
N GLY A 101 4.59 0.71 8.52
CA GLY A 101 4.49 1.86 9.41
C GLY A 101 3.37 1.67 10.43
N ASP A 102 2.86 2.77 10.96
CA ASP A 102 1.91 2.79 12.06
C ASP A 102 0.53 3.36 11.73
N SER A 103 0.23 3.53 10.43
CA SER A 103 -1.16 3.53 9.96
C SER A 103 -1.79 2.15 10.16
N ARG A 104 -3.13 2.08 10.17
CA ARG A 104 -3.86 0.87 10.58
C ARG A 104 -5.09 0.58 9.74
N ALA A 105 -5.27 -0.69 9.39
CA ALA A 105 -6.50 -1.24 8.84
C ALA A 105 -7.30 -2.01 9.91
N VAL A 106 -8.60 -1.76 9.95
CA VAL A 106 -9.58 -2.43 10.81
C VAL A 106 -10.82 -2.75 9.98
N LEU A 107 -11.35 -3.97 10.11
CA LEU A 107 -12.59 -4.39 9.48
C LEU A 107 -13.73 -4.39 10.50
N GLY A 108 -14.84 -3.72 10.18
CA GLY A 108 -16.09 -3.87 10.91
C GLY A 108 -16.89 -5.07 10.37
N SER A 109 -17.23 -6.04 11.22
CA SER A 109 -18.10 -7.17 10.87
C SER A 109 -18.97 -7.52 12.07
N ASP A 110 -20.29 -7.65 11.86
CA ASP A 110 -21.26 -8.06 12.89
C ASP A 110 -21.17 -7.25 14.21
N GLY A 111 -20.94 -5.94 14.09
CA GLY A 111 -20.81 -5.05 15.25
C GLY A 111 -19.47 -5.13 15.98
N ALA A 112 -18.53 -5.96 15.50
CA ALA A 112 -17.18 -6.08 16.04
C ALA A 112 -16.14 -5.38 15.15
N SER A 113 -15.05 -4.94 15.76
CA SER A 113 -13.86 -4.41 15.08
C SER A 113 -12.75 -5.45 15.05
N ILE A 114 -12.30 -5.82 13.86
CA ILE A 114 -11.26 -6.83 13.63
C ILE A 114 -10.00 -6.12 13.14
N ALA A 115 -8.92 -6.16 13.91
CA ALA A 115 -7.64 -5.61 13.47
C ALA A 115 -7.09 -6.44 12.31
N LEU A 116 -6.74 -5.79 11.19
CA LEU A 116 -6.18 -6.44 10.00
C LEU A 116 -4.68 -6.20 9.82
N SER A 117 -4.09 -5.38 10.69
CA SER A 117 -2.69 -4.98 10.65
C SER A 117 -2.16 -4.78 12.06
N ASN A 118 -0.84 -4.90 12.23
CA ASN A 118 -0.14 -4.53 13.44
C ASN A 118 0.75 -3.33 13.13
N ASP A 119 0.64 -2.26 13.92
CA ASP A 119 1.49 -1.09 13.76
C ASP A 119 2.96 -1.49 13.92
N HIS A 120 3.80 -1.03 13.00
CA HIS A 120 5.25 -1.19 13.11
C HIS A 120 5.81 -0.09 14.02
N LYS A 121 6.03 -0.44 15.28
CA LYS A 121 6.66 0.44 16.26
C LYS A 121 8.08 -0.03 16.55
N PRO A 122 9.07 0.87 16.76
CA PRO A 122 10.45 0.49 17.07
C PRO A 122 10.61 -0.41 18.30
N VAL A 123 9.63 -0.41 19.21
CA VAL A 123 9.64 -1.18 20.46
C VAL A 123 9.04 -2.58 20.33
N ASN A 124 8.45 -2.92 19.18
CA ASN A 124 7.92 -4.26 18.94
C ASN A 124 9.08 -5.26 18.87
N LYS A 125 8.91 -6.43 19.49
CA LYS A 125 9.90 -7.50 19.54
C LYS A 125 9.72 -8.51 18.42
#